data_AF-A0A2W6DXZ4-F1
#
_entry.id   AF-A0A2W6DXZ4-F1
#
_cell.length_a   1.000
_cell.length_b   1.000
_cell.length_c   1.000
_cell.angle_alpha   90.00
_cell.angle_beta   90.00
_cell.angle_gamma   90.00
#
_symmetry.space_group_name_H-M   'P 1'
#
loop_
_entity.id
_entity.type
_entity.pdbx_description
1 polymer ?
#
loop_
_entity_poly.entity_id
_entity_poly.type
_entity_poly.pdbx_seq_one_letter_code
_entity_poly.pdbx_strand_id
1 'polypeptide(L)'
;MSEDFAVLAERVVDELLAASPSRAHWAGDHRYDHHLDDLSDDAVGRQVGQLREASRELSVLDVEALGPQDEVDLQLLAAEVDARLFELTSIDERTWNPLVHNPGQLIFGLIARGVGEPEERLAAIGSRLAAIPDALA
;
A
#
# COMPACT_ATOMS: atom_id res chain seq x y z
N MET A 1 -17.15 9.14 -13.45
CA MET A 1 -16.20 9.77 -12.54
C MET A 1 -16.52 11.24 -12.35
N SER A 2 -17.24 11.54 -11.28
CA SER A 2 -17.26 12.87 -10.68
C SER A 2 -15.81 13.33 -10.42
N GLU A 3 -15.48 14.57 -10.78
CA GLU A 3 -14.12 15.11 -10.71
C GLU A 3 -13.58 15.08 -9.26
N ASP A 4 -14.43 15.41 -8.29
CA ASP A 4 -14.08 15.41 -6.87
C ASP A 4 -13.78 14.00 -6.34
N PHE A 5 -14.57 13.00 -6.74
CA PHE A 5 -14.32 11.61 -6.34
C PHE A 5 -13.05 11.06 -7.00
N ALA A 6 -12.84 11.33 -8.28
CA ALA A 6 -11.65 10.86 -9.00
C ALA A 6 -10.36 11.35 -8.33
N VAL A 7 -10.29 12.65 -8.03
CA VAL A 7 -9.12 13.26 -7.36
C VAL A 7 -8.90 12.66 -5.97
N LEU A 8 -9.97 12.47 -5.19
CA LEU A 8 -9.89 11.82 -3.89
C LEU A 8 -9.40 10.37 -4.00
N ALA A 9 -9.99 9.60 -4.90
CA ALA A 9 -9.68 8.19 -5.09
C ALA A 9 -8.23 7.99 -5.53
N GLU A 10 -7.75 8.78 -6.50
CA GLU A 10 -6.35 8.74 -6.96
C GLU A 10 -5.39 9.01 -5.81
N ARG A 11 -5.63 10.05 -5.00
CA ARG A 11 -4.79 10.34 -3.84
C ARG A 11 -4.78 9.20 -2.83
N VAL A 12 -5.95 8.66 -2.46
CA VAL A 12 -6.03 7.58 -1.46
C VAL A 12 -5.32 6.32 -1.97
N VAL A 13 -5.50 5.96 -3.24
CA VAL A 13 -4.80 4.82 -3.84
C VAL A 13 -3.29 5.07 -3.86
N ASP A 14 -2.83 6.25 -4.26
CA ASP A 14 -1.39 6.58 -4.26
C ASP A 14 -0.80 6.51 -2.84
N GLU A 15 -1.51 7.01 -1.83
CA GLU A 15 -1.09 6.91 -0.42
C GLU A 15 -1.03 5.46 0.07
N LEU A 16 -2.02 4.62 -0.28
CA LEU A 16 -2.04 3.20 0.06
C LEU A 16 -0.84 2.45 -0.53
N LEU A 17 -0.51 2.73 -1.80
CA LEU A 17 0.62 2.08 -2.48
C LEU A 17 1.97 2.61 -1.97
N ALA A 18 2.08 3.92 -1.71
CA ALA A 18 3.28 4.52 -1.14
C ALA A 18 3.60 3.99 0.26
N ALA A 19 2.57 3.75 1.08
CA ALA A 19 2.72 3.24 2.44
C ALA A 19 3.03 1.73 2.49
N SER A 20 2.92 0.99 1.39
CA SER A 20 3.19 -0.44 1.34
C SER A 20 3.83 -0.84 0.02
N PRO A 21 5.18 -0.80 -0.06
CA PRO A 21 5.94 -1.32 -1.19
C PRO A 21 5.53 -2.73 -1.62
N SER A 22 5.10 -3.60 -0.70
CA SER A 22 4.54 -4.91 -1.09
C SER A 22 3.23 -4.81 -1.85
N ARG A 23 2.25 -4.04 -1.37
CA ARG A 23 0.99 -3.81 -2.09
C ARG A 23 1.25 -3.18 -3.46
N ALA A 24 2.13 -2.18 -3.54
CA ALA A 24 2.54 -1.59 -4.82
C ALA A 24 3.09 -2.63 -5.79
N HIS A 25 4.02 -3.47 -5.33
CA HIS A 25 4.60 -4.54 -6.15
C HIS A 25 3.55 -5.55 -6.66
N TRP A 26 2.57 -5.92 -5.83
CA TRP A 26 1.50 -6.83 -6.24
C TRP A 26 0.49 -6.18 -7.19
N ALA A 27 0.26 -4.87 -7.05
CA ALA A 27 -0.54 -4.07 -7.97
C ALA A 27 0.17 -3.80 -9.32
N GLY A 28 1.46 -4.10 -9.42
CA GLY A 28 2.28 -3.82 -10.61
C GLY A 28 2.81 -2.38 -10.66
N ASP A 29 2.73 -1.66 -9.55
CA ASP A 29 3.34 -0.35 -9.37
C ASP A 29 4.79 -0.52 -8.90
N HIS A 30 5.70 -0.28 -9.84
CA HIS A 30 7.14 -0.46 -9.65
C HIS A 30 7.85 0.79 -9.10
N ARG A 31 7.12 1.89 -8.82
CA ARG A 31 7.71 3.14 -8.27
C ARG A 31 8.47 2.90 -6.97
N TYR A 32 8.07 1.91 -6.17
CA TYR A 32 8.63 1.62 -4.84
C TYR A 32 9.49 0.36 -4.80
N ASP A 33 9.96 -0.15 -5.94
CA ASP A 33 10.68 -1.44 -5.99
C ASP A 33 12.03 -1.45 -5.26
N HIS A 34 12.55 -0.28 -4.92
CA HIS A 34 13.78 -0.10 -4.16
C HIS A 34 13.55 -0.09 -2.63
N HIS A 35 12.31 -0.21 -2.18
CA HIS A 35 11.93 -0.20 -0.77
C HIS A 35 11.42 -1.56 -0.28
N LEU A 36 11.56 -1.79 1.03
CA LEU A 36 10.86 -2.81 1.80
C LEU A 36 9.73 -2.15 2.58
N ASP A 37 8.74 -2.94 3.02
CA ASP A 37 7.72 -2.44 3.95
C ASP A 37 8.38 -2.01 5.27
N ASP A 38 8.02 -0.83 5.77
CA ASP A 38 8.43 -0.34 7.09
C ASP A 38 7.33 -0.69 8.12
N LEU A 39 7.63 -1.69 8.96
CA LEU A 39 6.71 -2.22 9.96
C LEU A 39 6.95 -1.63 11.36
N SER A 40 7.77 -0.57 11.48
CA SER A 40 8.01 0.13 12.73
C SER A 40 6.73 0.77 13.27
N ASP A 41 6.68 1.00 14.59
CA ASP A 41 5.53 1.64 15.25
C ASP A 41 5.22 3.02 14.66
N ASP A 42 6.27 3.77 14.30
CA ASP A 42 6.16 5.11 13.74
C ASP A 42 5.58 5.09 12.32
N ALA A 43 6.05 4.18 11.45
CA ALA A 43 5.51 4.02 10.11
C ALA A 43 4.06 3.52 10.13
N VAL A 44 3.75 2.51 10.95
CA VAL A 44 2.39 2.01 11.12
C VAL A 44 1.47 3.10 11.70
N GLY A 45 1.95 3.87 12.67
CA GLY A 45 1.21 4.99 13.25
C GLY A 45 0.85 6.07 12.21
N ARG A 46 1.79 6.42 11.32
CA ARG A 46 1.53 7.31 10.17
C ARG A 46 0.49 6.73 9.22
N GLN A 47 0.64 5.46 8.83
CA GLN A 47 -0.28 4.81 7.89
C GLN A 47 -1.71 4.76 8.48
N VAL A 48 -1.86 4.44 9.76
CA VAL A 48 -3.16 4.47 10.46
C VAL A 48 -3.76 5.87 10.49
N GLY A 49 -2.93 6.91 10.66
CA GLY A 49 -3.37 8.31 10.58
C GLY A 49 -3.96 8.66 9.22
N GLN A 50 -3.24 8.33 8.15
CA GLN A 50 -3.67 8.55 6.76
C GLN A 50 -4.96 7.78 6.43
N LEU A 51 -5.05 6.50 6.81
CA LEU A 51 -6.26 5.68 6.58
C LEU A 51 -7.49 6.24 7.28
N ARG A 52 -7.34 6.76 8.51
CA ARG A 52 -8.45 7.42 9.23
C ARG A 52 -8.89 8.71 8.56
N GLU A 53 -7.96 9.45 7.98
CA GLU A 53 -8.29 10.64 7.20
C GLU A 53 -9.03 10.29 5.93
N ALA A 54 -8.51 9.34 5.14
CA ALA A 54 -9.16 8.84 3.94
C ALA A 54 -10.57 8.29 4.21
N SER A 55 -10.74 7.47 5.27
CA SER A 55 -12.05 6.93 5.66
C SER A 55 -13.07 8.06 5.94
N ARG A 56 -12.66 9.13 6.62
CA ARG A 56 -13.54 10.30 6.86
C ARG A 56 -13.91 11.01 5.57
N GLU A 57 -12.94 11.27 4.69
CA GLU A 57 -13.18 11.99 3.43
C GLU A 57 -14.07 11.20 2.48
N LEU A 58 -13.88 9.88 2.39
CA LEU A 58 -14.75 9.00 1.59
C LEU A 58 -16.18 8.97 2.15
N SER A 59 -16.33 8.99 3.49
CA SER A 59 -17.64 8.90 4.14
C SER A 59 -18.56 10.11 3.95
N VAL A 60 -18.01 11.27 3.56
CA VAL A 60 -18.79 12.51 3.37
C VAL A 60 -19.20 12.74 1.91
N LEU A 61 -18.80 11.86 1.00
CA LEU A 61 -19.22 11.94 -0.40
C LEU A 61 -20.71 11.62 -0.54
N ASP A 62 -21.40 12.43 -1.34
CA ASP A 62 -22.80 12.21 -1.68
C ASP A 62 -22.94 11.10 -2.72
N VAL A 63 -23.27 9.90 -2.26
CA VAL A 63 -23.46 8.72 -3.11
C VAL A 63 -24.57 8.93 -4.13
N GLU A 64 -25.62 9.70 -3.80
CA GLU A 64 -26.75 9.94 -4.70
C GLU A 64 -26.35 10.86 -5.88
N ALA A 65 -25.29 11.65 -5.72
CA ALA A 65 -24.72 12.48 -6.76
C ALA A 65 -23.71 11.74 -7.66
N LEU A 66 -23.34 10.50 -7.32
CA LEU A 66 -22.40 9.69 -8.09
C LEU A 66 -23.10 8.91 -9.22
N GLY A 67 -22.37 8.67 -10.31
CA GLY A 67 -22.80 7.70 -11.31
C GLY A 67 -22.67 6.27 -10.77
N PRO A 68 -23.41 5.28 -11.32
CA PRO A 68 -23.40 3.91 -10.78
C PRO A 68 -22.01 3.24 -10.71
N GLN A 69 -21.10 3.61 -11.61
CA GLN A 69 -19.72 3.11 -11.57
C GLN A 69 -18.94 3.71 -10.39
N ASP A 70 -19.06 5.03 -10.19
CA ASP A 70 -18.35 5.75 -9.13
C ASP A 70 -18.88 5.34 -7.75
N GLU A 71 -20.16 4.99 -7.64
CA GLU A 71 -20.74 4.42 -6.42
C GLU A 71 -20.07 3.08 -6.05
N VAL A 72 -19.87 2.19 -7.02
CA VAL A 72 -19.19 0.91 -6.80
C VAL A 72 -17.72 1.14 -6.44
N ASP A 73 -17.04 2.03 -7.14
CA ASP A 73 -15.63 2.35 -6.90
C ASP A 73 -15.44 2.96 -5.50
N LEU A 74 -16.35 3.85 -5.07
CA LEU A 74 -16.35 4.42 -3.72
C LEU A 74 -16.51 3.33 -2.66
N GLN A 75 -17.49 2.43 -2.82
CA GLN A 75 -17.73 1.34 -1.88
C GLN A 75 -16.51 0.41 -1.77
N LEU A 76 -15.89 0.08 -2.90
CA LEU A 76 -14.70 -0.77 -2.93
C LEU A 76 -13.51 -0.10 -2.23
N LEU A 77 -13.26 1.18 -2.52
CA LEU A 77 -12.15 1.91 -1.93
C LEU A 77 -12.36 2.12 -0.41
N ALA A 78 -13.57 2.46 0.01
CA ALA A 78 -13.91 2.58 1.43
C ALA A 78 -13.69 1.25 2.17
N ALA A 79 -14.12 0.13 1.57
CA ALA A 79 -13.91 -1.20 2.14
C ALA A 79 -12.43 -1.58 2.24
N GLU A 80 -11.59 -1.24 1.25
CA GLU A 80 -10.14 -1.48 1.30
C GLU A 80 -9.48 -0.64 2.41
N VAL A 81 -9.84 0.64 2.54
CA VAL A 81 -9.33 1.52 3.60
C VAL A 81 -9.71 0.98 4.98
N ASP A 82 -10.97 0.62 5.19
CA ASP A 82 -11.45 0.09 6.46
C ASP A 82 -10.82 -1.26 6.80
N ALA A 83 -10.69 -2.15 5.82
CA ALA A 83 -10.01 -3.44 5.99
C ALA A 83 -8.55 -3.23 6.39
N ARG A 84 -7.83 -2.34 5.71
CA ARG A 84 -6.43 -2.05 6.03
C ARG A 84 -6.28 -1.42 7.41
N LEU A 85 -7.19 -0.53 7.80
CA LEU A 85 -7.20 0.06 9.13
C LEU A 85 -7.43 -1.01 10.20
N PHE A 86 -8.32 -1.97 9.96
CA PHE A 86 -8.56 -3.10 10.86
C PHE A 86 -7.35 -4.03 10.97
N GLU A 87 -6.72 -4.39 9.85
CA GLU A 87 -5.48 -5.18 9.82
C GLU A 87 -4.39 -4.56 10.71
N LEU A 88 -4.19 -3.25 10.61
CA LEU A 88 -3.13 -2.55 11.33
C LEU A 88 -3.44 -2.28 12.81
N THR A 89 -4.71 -2.09 13.16
CA THR A 89 -5.08 -1.62 14.51
C THR A 89 -5.66 -2.71 15.41
N SER A 90 -6.26 -3.74 14.81
CA SER A 90 -6.97 -4.79 15.54
C SER A 90 -6.28 -6.14 15.42
N ILE A 91 -5.85 -6.52 14.21
CA ILE A 91 -5.11 -7.78 14.00
C ILE A 91 -3.64 -7.61 14.38
N ASP A 92 -3.02 -6.51 13.95
CA ASP A 92 -1.63 -6.12 14.19
C ASP A 92 -0.65 -7.30 13.98
N GLU A 93 -0.73 -7.94 12.80
CA GLU A 93 -0.02 -9.19 12.49
C GLU A 93 1.49 -9.10 12.73
N ARG A 94 2.09 -7.92 12.53
CA ARG A 94 3.53 -7.70 12.79
C ARG A 94 3.96 -8.04 14.21
N THR A 95 3.04 -8.07 15.19
CA THR A 95 3.35 -8.38 16.59
C THR A 95 3.43 -9.87 16.89
N TRP A 96 2.88 -10.73 16.03
CA TRP A 96 2.76 -12.18 16.31
C TRP A 96 3.03 -13.09 15.12
N ASN A 97 2.92 -12.59 13.89
CA ASN A 97 3.17 -13.32 12.65
C ASN A 97 4.57 -13.00 12.12
N PRO A 98 5.60 -13.82 12.37
CA PRO A 98 6.95 -13.53 11.88
C PRO A 98 7.07 -13.56 10.35
N LEU A 99 6.10 -14.16 9.63
CA LEU A 99 6.16 -14.23 8.17
C LEU A 99 5.95 -12.88 7.48
N VAL A 100 5.27 -11.92 8.12
CA VAL A 100 5.07 -10.58 7.55
C VAL A 100 6.38 -9.79 7.45
N HIS A 101 7.39 -10.17 8.23
CA HIS A 101 8.73 -9.59 8.21
C HIS A 101 9.64 -10.21 7.14
N ASN A 102 9.18 -11.21 6.38
CA ASN A 102 10.00 -11.89 5.38
C ASN A 102 10.02 -11.13 4.04
N PRO A 103 11.14 -10.48 3.65
CA PRO A 103 11.20 -9.70 2.41
C PRO A 103 11.38 -10.57 1.14
N GLY A 104 11.50 -11.90 1.30
CA GLY A 104 11.91 -12.81 0.24
C GLY A 104 11.01 -12.77 -1.00
N GLN A 105 9.70 -12.58 -0.82
CA GLN A 105 8.76 -12.51 -1.95
C GLN A 105 8.98 -11.27 -2.82
N LEU A 106 9.32 -10.12 -2.22
CA LEU A 106 9.58 -8.89 -2.96
C LEU A 106 10.89 -8.97 -3.75
N ILE A 107 11.91 -9.61 -3.19
CA ILE A 107 13.18 -9.84 -3.88
C ILE A 107 12.98 -10.86 -5.02
N PHE A 108 12.30 -11.97 -4.74
CA PHE A 108 12.01 -13.00 -5.73
C PHE A 108 11.16 -12.45 -6.90
N GLY A 109 10.18 -11.60 -6.62
CA GLY A 109 9.34 -10.96 -7.64
C GLY A 109 10.14 -10.23 -8.72
N LEU A 110 11.19 -9.50 -8.32
CA LEU A 110 12.07 -8.78 -9.26
C LEU A 110 12.93 -9.73 -10.11
N ILE A 111 13.26 -10.91 -9.59
CA ILE A 111 14.03 -11.92 -10.33
C ILE A 111 13.12 -12.67 -11.31
N ALA A 112 11.95 -13.09 -10.85
CA ALA A 112 11.11 -14.03 -11.57
C ALA A 112 10.22 -13.39 -12.64
N ARG A 113 9.74 -12.14 -12.42
CA ARG A 113 8.77 -11.51 -13.34
C ARG A 113 9.43 -10.77 -14.51
N GLY A 114 10.71 -10.41 -14.42
CA GLY A 114 11.48 -9.82 -15.53
C GLY A 114 10.96 -8.48 -16.07
N VAL A 115 10.19 -7.71 -15.30
CA VAL A 115 9.62 -6.42 -15.74
C VAL A 115 10.65 -5.29 -15.62
N GLY A 116 10.75 -4.41 -16.62
CA GLY A 116 11.71 -3.28 -16.65
C GLY A 116 13.10 -3.65 -17.20
N GLU A 117 14.05 -2.72 -17.16
CA GLU A 117 15.41 -2.98 -17.63
C GLU A 117 16.21 -3.81 -16.61
N PRO A 118 17.10 -4.72 -17.04
CA PRO A 118 17.86 -5.56 -16.13
C PRO A 118 18.68 -4.78 -15.10
N GLU A 119 19.26 -3.66 -15.51
CA GLU A 119 20.07 -2.80 -14.63
C GLU A 119 19.22 -2.19 -13.50
N GLU A 120 18.04 -1.68 -13.83
CA GLU A 120 17.10 -1.10 -12.85
C GLU A 120 16.65 -2.15 -11.83
N ARG A 121 16.31 -3.37 -12.29
CA ARG A 121 15.94 -4.47 -11.40
C ARG A 121 17.08 -4.86 -10.46
N LEU A 122 18.31 -4.96 -10.97
CA LEU A 122 19.47 -5.30 -10.14
C LEU A 122 19.75 -4.22 -9.10
N ALA A 123 19.59 -2.94 -9.47
CA ALA A 123 19.68 -1.84 -8.52
C ALA A 123 18.60 -1.94 -7.43
N ALA A 124 17.34 -2.18 -7.80
CA ALA A 124 16.24 -2.36 -6.86
C ALA A 124 16.45 -3.55 -5.91
N ILE A 125 16.90 -4.69 -6.42
CA ILE A 125 17.29 -5.85 -5.61
C ILE A 125 18.41 -5.47 -4.64
N GLY A 126 19.43 -4.76 -5.10
CA GLY A 126 20.52 -4.27 -4.27
C GLY A 126 20.03 -3.39 -3.11
N SER A 127 19.15 -2.43 -3.39
CA SER A 127 18.54 -1.56 -2.38
C SER A 127 17.74 -2.34 -1.34
N ARG A 128 16.91 -3.30 -1.77
CA ARG A 128 16.15 -4.17 -0.86
C ARG A 128 17.07 -5.00 0.03
N LEU A 129 18.12 -5.61 -0.54
CA LEU A 129 19.09 -6.40 0.21
C LEU A 129 19.84 -5.56 1.26
N ALA A 130 20.20 -4.32 0.91
CA ALA A 130 20.86 -3.41 1.82
C ALA A 130 19.97 -2.97 3.00
N ALA A 131 18.66 -2.90 2.80
CA ALA A 131 17.68 -2.51 3.82
C ALA A 131 17.29 -3.64 4.79
N ILE A 132 17.60 -4.91 4.48
CA ILE A 132 17.20 -6.06 5.31
C ILE A 132 17.64 -5.94 6.78
N PRO A 133 18.89 -5.55 7.10
CA PRO A 133 19.32 -5.49 8.50
C PRO A 133 18.46 -4.56 9.35
N ASP A 134 18.15 -3.37 8.84
CA ASP A 134 17.33 -2.39 9.55
C ASP A 134 15.85 -2.82 9.61
N ALA A 135 15.35 -3.45 8.54
CA ALA A 135 13.97 -3.95 8.49
C ALA A 135 13.70 -5.12 9.47
N LEU A 136 14.74 -5.83 9.91
CA LEU A 136 14.63 -6.97 10.84
C LEU A 136 15.15 -6.67 12.25
N ALA A 137 15.57 -5.43 12.52
CA ALA A 137 16.10 -5.00 13.82
C ALA A 137 14.99 -4.82 14.87
#